data_AF-A0A0C2RMY1-F1
#
_entry.id   AF-A0A0C2RMY1-F1
#
_cell.length_a   1.000
_cell.length_b   1.000
_cell.length_c   1.000
_cell.angle_alpha   90.00
_cell.angle_beta   90.00
_cell.angle_gamma   90.00
#
_symmetry.space_group_name_H-M   'P 1'
#
loop_
_entity.id
_entity.type
_entity.pdbx_description
1 polymer ?
#
loop_
_entity_poly.entity_id
_entity_poly.type
_entity_poly.pdbx_seq_one_letter_code
_entity_poly.pdbx_strand_id
1 'polypeptide(L)'
;MIKTESAYKKALEKLQEDKDFIQKQRKVLADMELTNEQVDKALQPAITFHEQLREEVIYYERIKRGEFEPIINFYNLGKSLIAYRIYLGLSQQELADRLGVSASQVSRDERNEYYGATLERLQQVMEAMKMIAKTEIQSENLLLA
;
A
#
# COMPACT_ATOMS: atom_id res chain seq x y z
N MET A 1 -3.11 1.01 -0.99
CA MET A 1 -1.78 0.36 -0.84
C MET A 1 -1.50 -0.49 -2.06
N ILE A 2 -0.27 -0.44 -2.55
CA ILE A 2 0.24 -1.34 -3.59
C ILE A 2 0.43 -2.74 -2.98
N LYS A 3 -0.12 -3.77 -3.65
CA LYS A 3 -0.15 -5.15 -3.13
C LYS A 3 0.73 -6.11 -3.92
N THR A 4 1.11 -5.78 -5.15
CA THR A 4 1.84 -6.70 -6.04
C THR A 4 3.04 -6.02 -6.70
N GLU A 5 4.02 -6.82 -7.10
CA GLU A 5 5.17 -6.35 -7.87
C GLU A 5 4.75 -5.68 -9.19
N SER A 6 3.73 -6.25 -9.86
CA SER A 6 3.21 -5.68 -11.11
C SER A 6 2.54 -4.32 -10.90
N ALA A 7 1.81 -4.14 -9.80
CA ALA A 7 1.22 -2.84 -9.46
C ALA A 7 2.30 -1.83 -9.04
N TYR A 8 3.34 -2.26 -8.34
CA TYR A 8 4.50 -1.42 -8.00
C TYR A 8 5.20 -0.88 -9.24
N LYS A 9 5.53 -1.74 -10.21
CA LYS A 9 6.17 -1.32 -11.47
C LYS A 9 5.32 -0.31 -12.25
N LYS A 10 4.01 -0.58 -12.36
CA LYS A 10 3.06 0.36 -12.98
C LYS A 10 2.96 1.68 -12.24
N ALA A 11 3.03 1.67 -10.91
CA ALA A 11 3.02 2.88 -10.11
C ALA A 11 4.26 3.74 -10.37
N LEU A 12 5.45 3.13 -10.50
CA LEU A 12 6.68 3.86 -10.85
C LEU A 12 6.60 4.51 -12.23
N GLU A 13 6.12 3.78 -13.23
CA GLU A 13 5.88 4.31 -14.59
C GLU A 13 4.90 5.50 -14.53
N LYS A 14 3.80 5.34 -13.81
CA LYS A 14 2.78 6.37 -13.66
C LYS A 14 3.30 7.62 -12.95
N LEU A 15 4.12 7.48 -11.91
CA LEU A 15 4.73 8.62 -11.23
C LEU A 15 5.61 9.45 -12.17
N GLN A 16 6.34 8.79 -13.06
CA GLN A 16 7.15 9.48 -14.06
C GLN A 16 6.27 10.22 -15.08
N GLU A 17 5.22 9.56 -15.59
CA GLU A 17 4.25 10.19 -16.50
C GLU A 17 3.55 11.41 -15.86
N ASP A 18 3.13 11.30 -14.60
CA ASP A 18 2.46 12.37 -13.88
C ASP A 18 3.38 13.57 -13.68
N LYS A 19 4.66 13.32 -13.35
CA LYS A 19 5.67 14.38 -13.23
C LYS A 19 5.86 15.13 -14.54
N ASP A 20 6.00 14.41 -15.65
CA ASP A 20 6.19 15.01 -16.98
C ASP A 20 4.93 15.78 -17.42
N PHE A 21 3.75 15.24 -17.14
CA PHE A 21 2.46 15.89 -17.40
C PHE A 21 2.32 17.19 -16.60
N ILE A 22 2.54 17.16 -15.28
CA ILE A 22 2.43 18.34 -14.40
C ILE A 22 3.41 19.42 -14.86
N GLN A 23 4.65 19.04 -15.20
CA GLN A 23 5.65 20.00 -15.68
C GLN A 23 5.26 20.64 -17.01
N LYS A 24 4.72 19.85 -17.95
CA LYS A 24 4.25 20.37 -19.24
C LYS A 24 3.06 21.31 -19.07
N GLN A 25 2.06 20.92 -18.27
CA GLN A 25 0.88 21.74 -18.02
C GLN A 25 1.23 23.05 -17.31
N ARG A 26 2.17 23.02 -16.36
CA ARG A 26 2.67 24.24 -15.70
C ARG A 26 3.21 25.25 -16.69
N LYS A 27 3.99 24.82 -17.69
CA LYS A 27 4.52 25.70 -18.74
C LYS A 27 3.40 26.29 -19.59
N VAL A 28 2.48 25.44 -20.07
CA VAL A 28 1.34 25.89 -20.88
C VAL A 28 0.51 26.94 -20.15
N LEU A 29 0.20 26.73 -18.87
CA LEU A 29 -0.58 27.68 -18.09
C LEU A 29 0.18 28.98 -17.82
N ALA A 30 1.50 28.92 -17.60
CA ALA A 30 2.32 30.11 -17.46
C ALA A 30 2.41 30.93 -18.77
N ASP A 31 2.49 30.26 -19.92
CA ASP A 31 2.47 30.91 -21.25
C ASP A 31 1.13 31.58 -21.56
N MET A 32 0.04 31.20 -20.86
CA MET A 32 -1.26 31.85 -20.90
C MET A 32 -1.37 33.06 -19.95
N GLU A 33 -0.24 33.54 -19.42
CA GLU A 33 -0.13 34.69 -18.50
C GLU A 33 -0.91 34.51 -17.18
N LEU A 34 -1.19 33.26 -16.79
CA LEU A 34 -1.76 32.96 -15.47
C LEU A 34 -0.75 33.22 -14.37
N THR A 35 -1.22 33.69 -13.21
CA THR A 35 -0.35 33.87 -12.04
C THR A 35 0.06 32.51 -11.46
N ASN A 36 1.19 32.44 -10.76
CA ASN A 36 1.64 31.21 -10.12
C ASN A 36 0.58 30.58 -9.21
N GLU A 37 -0.19 31.39 -8.48
CA GLU A 37 -1.28 30.92 -7.61
C GLU A 37 -2.40 30.25 -8.42
N GLN A 38 -2.77 30.82 -9.58
CA GLN A 38 -3.79 30.24 -10.46
C GLN A 38 -3.30 28.92 -11.08
N VAL A 39 -2.02 28.88 -11.49
CA VAL A 39 -1.37 27.68 -12.02
C VAL A 39 -1.35 26.56 -10.97
N ASP A 40 -0.92 26.88 -9.75
CA ASP A 40 -0.87 25.89 -8.66
C ASP A 40 -2.27 25.39 -8.31
N LYS A 41 -3.27 26.28 -8.20
CA LYS A 41 -4.66 25.89 -7.95
C LYS A 41 -5.22 24.98 -9.05
N ALA A 42 -4.88 25.25 -10.32
CA ALA A 42 -5.31 24.43 -11.45
C ALA A 42 -4.65 23.04 -11.45
N LEU A 43 -3.37 22.95 -11.05
CA LEU A 43 -2.62 21.70 -11.02
C LEU A 43 -2.78 20.91 -9.72
N GLN A 44 -3.38 21.51 -8.69
CA GLN A 44 -3.41 20.91 -7.37
C GLN A 44 -4.01 19.50 -7.30
N PRO A 45 -5.09 19.17 -8.05
CA PRO A 45 -5.58 17.80 -8.10
C PRO A 45 -4.52 16.81 -8.61
N ALA A 46 -3.82 17.14 -9.71
CA ALA A 46 -2.79 16.27 -10.30
C ALA A 46 -1.60 16.08 -9.34
N ILE A 47 -1.15 17.16 -8.69
CA ILE A 47 -0.10 17.11 -7.66
C ILE A 47 -0.53 16.22 -6.49
N THR A 48 -1.77 16.38 -6.02
CA THR A 48 -2.30 15.59 -4.89
C THR A 48 -2.32 14.09 -5.23
N PHE A 49 -2.83 13.71 -6.41
CA PHE A 49 -2.84 12.31 -6.83
C PHE A 49 -1.43 11.74 -7.02
N HIS A 50 -0.49 12.53 -7.54
CA HIS A 50 0.91 12.15 -7.65
C HIS A 50 1.54 11.85 -6.29
N GLU A 51 1.37 12.74 -5.31
CA GLU A 51 1.92 12.53 -3.96
C GLU A 51 1.28 11.33 -3.26
N GLN A 52 -0.03 11.12 -3.39
CA GLN A 52 -0.68 9.93 -2.84
C GLN A 52 -0.09 8.62 -3.41
N LEU A 53 0.11 8.56 -4.72
CA LEU A 53 0.75 7.40 -5.34
C LEU A 53 2.21 7.24 -4.90
N ARG A 54 2.93 8.35 -4.72
CA ARG A 54 4.31 8.37 -4.22
C ARG A 54 4.40 7.80 -2.81
N GLU A 55 3.48 8.17 -1.93
CA GLU A 55 3.38 7.59 -0.58
C GLU A 55 3.12 6.08 -0.61
N GLU A 56 2.26 5.60 -1.51
CA GLU A 56 2.03 4.15 -1.65
C GLU A 56 3.29 3.40 -2.12
N VAL A 57 4.07 3.98 -3.04
CA VAL A 57 5.35 3.44 -3.51
C VAL A 57 6.36 3.38 -2.38
N ILE A 58 6.52 4.48 -1.62
CA ILE A 58 7.41 4.53 -0.45
C ILE A 58 7.01 3.46 0.57
N TYR A 59 5.72 3.33 0.86
CA TYR A 59 5.20 2.32 1.78
C TYR A 59 5.54 0.89 1.31
N TYR A 60 5.35 0.60 0.01
CA TYR A 60 5.69 -0.69 -0.57
C TYR A 60 7.20 -1.02 -0.43
N GLU A 61 8.06 -0.04 -0.67
CA GLU A 61 9.52 -0.20 -0.54
C GLU A 61 9.97 -0.42 0.91
N ARG A 62 9.35 0.28 1.87
CA ARG A 62 9.58 0.07 3.30
C ARG A 62 9.24 -1.38 3.70
N ILE A 63 8.08 -1.86 3.28
CA ILE A 63 7.66 -3.25 3.52
C ILE A 63 8.67 -4.25 2.93
N LYS A 64 9.13 -4.03 1.69
CA LYS A 64 10.14 -4.90 1.07
C LYS A 64 11.45 -4.97 1.86
N ARG A 65 11.80 -3.91 2.59
CA ARG A 65 12.98 -3.88 3.49
C ARG A 65 12.70 -4.48 4.87
N GLY A 66 11.47 -4.94 5.13
CA GLY A 66 11.06 -5.47 6.43
C GLY A 66 10.74 -4.38 7.46
N GLU A 67 10.53 -3.14 7.01
CA GLU A 67 10.10 -2.05 7.88
C GLU A 67 8.58 -2.09 8.03
N PHE A 68 8.11 -2.59 9.18
CA PHE A 68 6.70 -2.67 9.51
C PHE A 68 6.33 -1.64 10.57
N GLU A 69 5.14 -1.06 10.43
CA GLU A 69 4.54 -0.25 11.49
C GLU A 69 3.88 -1.15 12.54
N PRO A 70 3.88 -0.74 13.82
CA PRO A 70 3.21 -1.51 14.86
C PRO A 70 1.71 -1.64 14.58
N ILE A 71 1.16 -2.81 14.90
CA ILE A 71 -0.26 -3.07 14.79
C ILE A 71 -0.95 -2.44 16.01
N ILE A 72 -1.63 -1.30 15.81
CA ILE A 72 -2.46 -0.66 16.84
C ILE A 72 -3.89 -1.18 16.68
N ASN A 73 -4.32 -2.02 17.63
CA ASN A 73 -5.56 -2.80 17.55
C ASN A 73 -5.60 -3.72 16.31
N PHE A 74 -6.56 -4.64 16.23
CA PHE A 74 -6.63 -5.58 15.11
C PHE A 74 -7.14 -4.98 13.79
N TYR A 75 -7.45 -3.68 13.74
CA TYR A 75 -7.98 -3.01 12.55
C TYR A 75 -7.08 -3.15 11.31
N ASN A 76 -5.76 -3.11 11.49
CA ASN A 76 -4.78 -3.17 10.40
C ASN A 76 -4.12 -4.54 10.24
N LEU A 77 -4.67 -5.59 10.87
CA LEU A 77 -4.08 -6.93 10.80
C LEU A 77 -4.04 -7.46 9.37
N GLY A 78 -5.13 -7.31 8.61
CA GLY A 78 -5.17 -7.77 7.22
C GLY A 78 -4.19 -7.03 6.30
N LYS A 79 -4.00 -5.73 6.50
CA LYS A 79 -2.95 -4.94 5.83
C LYS A 79 -1.56 -5.50 6.16
N SER A 80 -1.34 -5.89 7.42
CA SER A 80 -0.09 -6.48 7.90
C SER A 80 0.19 -7.86 7.29
N LEU A 81 -0.83 -8.69 7.06
CA LEU A 81 -0.69 -9.97 6.34
C LEU A 81 -0.18 -9.74 4.92
N ILE A 82 -0.77 -8.79 4.19
CA ILE A 82 -0.36 -8.44 2.82
C ILE A 82 1.07 -7.91 2.82
N ALA A 83 1.39 -7.00 3.76
CA ALA A 83 2.73 -6.46 3.91
C ALA A 83 3.75 -7.58 4.15
N TYR A 84 3.46 -8.51 5.07
CA TYR A 84 4.36 -9.62 5.35
C TYR A 84 4.55 -10.54 4.13
N ARG A 85 3.50 -10.79 3.34
CA ARG A 85 3.63 -11.52 2.06
C ARG A 85 4.62 -10.84 1.11
N ILE A 86 4.49 -9.51 0.95
CA ILE A 86 5.36 -8.71 0.07
C ILE A 86 6.81 -8.76 0.56
N TYR A 87 7.03 -8.65 1.87
CA TYR A 87 8.35 -8.81 2.48
C TYR A 87 8.98 -10.17 2.18
N LEU A 88 8.20 -11.25 2.24
CA LEU A 88 8.66 -12.59 1.84
C LEU A 88 8.89 -12.74 0.33
N GLY A 89 8.54 -11.74 -0.48
CA GLY A 89 8.64 -11.79 -1.95
C GLY A 89 7.64 -12.75 -2.60
N LEU A 90 6.62 -13.22 -1.87
CA LEU A 90 5.67 -14.20 -2.39
C LEU A 90 4.62 -13.52 -3.27
N SER A 91 4.29 -14.14 -4.39
CA SER A 91 3.11 -13.82 -5.19
C SER A 91 1.83 -14.31 -4.51
N GLN A 92 0.68 -13.80 -4.97
CA GLN A 92 -0.63 -14.30 -4.53
C GLN A 92 -0.83 -15.78 -4.89
N GLN A 93 -0.25 -16.25 -5.99
CA GLN A 93 -0.30 -17.66 -6.39
C GLN A 93 0.47 -18.53 -5.40
N GLU A 94 1.70 -18.15 -5.06
CA GLU A 94 2.51 -18.93 -4.11
C GLU A 94 1.88 -18.97 -2.71
N LEU A 95 1.25 -17.89 -2.26
CA LEU A 95 0.49 -17.92 -1.01
C LEU A 95 -0.74 -18.85 -1.13
N ALA A 96 -1.43 -18.81 -2.27
CA ALA A 96 -2.59 -19.68 -2.51
C ALA A 96 -2.20 -21.16 -2.52
N ASP A 97 -1.07 -21.50 -3.13
CA ASP A 97 -0.53 -22.86 -3.16
C ASP A 97 -0.22 -23.37 -1.75
N ARG A 98 0.37 -22.51 -0.90
CA ARG A 98 0.63 -22.84 0.52
C ARG A 98 -0.65 -23.02 1.35
N LEU A 99 -1.72 -22.33 0.97
CA LEU A 99 -3.03 -22.39 1.61
C LEU A 99 -3.93 -23.50 1.04
N GLY A 100 -3.54 -24.14 -0.07
CA GLY A 100 -4.39 -25.09 -0.78
C GLY A 100 -5.66 -24.48 -1.37
N VAL A 101 -5.61 -23.19 -1.76
CA VAL A 101 -6.75 -22.46 -2.35
C VAL A 101 -6.40 -21.90 -3.74
N SER A 102 -7.37 -21.31 -4.44
CA SER A 102 -7.09 -20.62 -5.70
C SER A 102 -6.45 -19.24 -5.48
N ALA A 103 -5.60 -18.80 -6.41
CA ALA A 103 -5.07 -17.43 -6.40
C ALA A 103 -6.16 -16.36 -6.46
N SER A 104 -7.31 -16.66 -7.09
CA SER A 104 -8.46 -15.76 -7.10
C SER A 104 -9.05 -15.53 -5.71
N GLN A 105 -9.03 -16.55 -4.83
CA GLN A 105 -9.48 -16.41 -3.45
C GLN A 105 -8.54 -15.51 -2.65
N VAL A 106 -7.22 -15.73 -2.73
CA VAL A 106 -6.22 -14.85 -2.10
C VAL A 106 -6.35 -13.42 -2.64
N SER A 107 -6.48 -13.25 -3.95
CA SER A 107 -6.64 -11.93 -4.57
C SER A 107 -7.87 -11.19 -4.05
N ARG A 108 -9.00 -11.90 -3.85
CA ARG A 108 -10.22 -11.32 -3.28
C ARG A 108 -10.04 -10.95 -1.81
N ASP A 109 -9.45 -11.86 -1.02
CA ASP A 109 -9.18 -11.64 0.40
C ASP A 109 -8.28 -10.41 0.57
N GLU A 110 -7.18 -10.31 -0.20
CA GLU A 110 -6.27 -9.16 -0.13
C GLU A 110 -6.88 -7.86 -0.65
N ARG A 111 -7.78 -7.91 -1.65
CA ARG A 111 -8.43 -6.71 -2.19
C ARG A 111 -9.14 -5.94 -1.09
N ASN A 112 -9.86 -6.65 -0.23
CA ASN A 112 -10.57 -6.10 0.92
C ASN A 112 -9.75 -6.14 2.21
N GLU A 113 -8.44 -6.38 2.12
CA GLU A 113 -7.53 -6.40 3.27
C GLU A 113 -8.00 -7.36 4.37
N TYR A 114 -8.47 -8.54 3.95
CA TYR A 114 -9.04 -9.57 4.81
C TYR A 114 -10.19 -9.08 5.71
N TYR A 115 -10.83 -7.96 5.36
CA TYR A 115 -11.96 -7.44 6.12
C TYR A 115 -13.09 -8.48 6.19
N GLY A 116 -13.56 -8.78 7.40
CA GLY A 116 -14.57 -9.80 7.66
C GLY A 116 -14.06 -11.24 7.61
N ALA A 117 -12.75 -11.47 7.42
CA ALA A 117 -12.17 -12.80 7.58
C ALA A 117 -12.25 -13.25 9.04
N THR A 118 -12.60 -14.52 9.25
CA THR A 118 -12.58 -15.14 10.58
C THR A 118 -11.16 -15.18 11.14
N LEU A 119 -11.03 -15.18 12.48
CA LEU A 119 -9.73 -15.37 13.14
C LEU A 119 -8.99 -16.62 12.65
N GLU A 120 -9.71 -17.73 12.44
CA GLU A 120 -9.16 -18.97 11.91
C GLU A 120 -8.51 -18.76 10.53
N ARG A 121 -9.20 -18.07 9.62
CA ARG A 121 -8.66 -17.72 8.30
C ARG A 121 -7.40 -16.85 8.40
N LEU A 122 -7.39 -15.86 9.29
CA LEU A 122 -6.22 -15.01 9.50
C LEU A 122 -5.04 -15.84 10.01
N GLN A 123 -5.28 -16.73 10.99
CA GLN A 123 -4.29 -17.63 11.54
C GLN A 123 -3.71 -18.58 10.48
N GLN A 124 -4.54 -19.18 9.63
CA GLN A 124 -4.10 -20.03 8.51
C GLN A 124 -3.16 -19.28 7.56
N VAL A 125 -3.47 -18.01 7.25
CA VAL A 125 -2.61 -17.16 6.41
C VAL A 125 -1.29 -16.86 7.09
N MET A 126 -1.29 -16.56 8.40
CA MET A 126 -0.07 -16.35 9.17
C MET A 126 0.80 -17.62 9.18
N GLU A 127 0.21 -18.79 9.40
CA GLU A 127 0.91 -20.08 9.42
C GLU A 127 1.51 -20.43 8.05
N ALA A 128 0.77 -20.24 6.96
CA ALA A 128 1.26 -20.45 5.60
C ALA A 128 2.47 -19.56 5.27
N MET A 129 2.55 -18.37 5.87
CA MET A 129 3.68 -17.46 5.74
C MET A 129 4.75 -17.64 6.82
N LYS A 130 4.52 -18.50 7.83
CA LYS A 130 5.36 -18.61 9.03
C LYS A 130 5.53 -17.27 9.75
N MET A 131 4.50 -16.43 9.70
CA MET A 131 4.47 -15.13 10.37
C MET A 131 4.24 -15.34 11.87
N ILE A 132 5.08 -14.69 12.68
CA ILE A 132 4.90 -14.64 14.14
C ILE A 132 4.62 -13.18 14.51
N ALA A 133 3.52 -12.95 15.23
CA ALA A 133 3.21 -11.66 15.81
C ALA A 133 3.25 -11.79 17.34
N LYS A 134 3.95 -10.85 17.99
CA LYS A 134 3.89 -10.66 19.44
C LYS A 134 3.02 -9.44 19.70
N THR A 135 1.97 -9.62 20.48
CA THR A 135 1.07 -8.52 20.89
C THR A 135 1.32 -8.19 22.35
N GLU A 136 1.38 -6.89 22.67
CA GLU A 136 1.52 -6.38 24.03
C GLU A 136 0.26 -5.58 24.39
N ILE A 137 -0.24 -5.77 25.62
CA ILE A 137 -1.42 -5.06 26.13
C ILE A 137 -0.93 -3.85 26.91
N GLN A 138 -1.37 -2.66 26.50
CA GLN A 138 -1.02 -1.38 27.12
C GLN A 138 -2.28 -0.56 27.38
N SER A 139 -2.25 0.32 28.38
CA SER A 139 -3.31 1.30 28.60
C SER A 139 -3.24 2.41 27.54
N GLU A 140 -4.38 2.98 27.18
CA GLU A 140 -4.49 4.02 26.13
C GLU A 140 -3.54 5.20 26.37
N ASN A 141 -3.38 5.61 27.64
CA ASN A 141 -2.51 6.73 28.03
C ASN A 141 -1.01 6.47 27.79
N LEU A 142 -0.59 5.22 27.62
CA LEU A 142 0.80 4.85 27.36
C LEU A 142 1.15 4.77 25.87
N LEU A 143 0.14 4.57 25.00
CA LEU A 143 0.31 4.42 23.55
C LEU A 143 0.45 5.76 22.81
N LEU A 144 -0.03 6.85 23.42
CA LEU A 144 0.00 8.21 22.87
C LEU A 144 1.13 9.08 23.44
N ALA A 145 1.97 8.52 24.33
CA ALA A 145 3.12 9.15 24.94
C ALA A 145 4.41 8.84 24.16
#